data_AF-A0A7K3F2W4-F1
#
_entry.id   AF-A0A7K3F2W4-F1
#
_cell.length_a   1.000
_cell.length_b   1.000
_cell.length_c   1.000
_cell.angle_alpha   90.00
_cell.angle_beta   90.00
_cell.angle_gamma   90.00
#
_symmetry.space_group_name_H-M   'P 1'
#
loop_
_entity.id
_entity.type
_entity.pdbx_description
1 polymer ?
#
loop_
_entity_poly.entity_id
_entity_poly.type
_entity_poly.pdbx_seq_one_letter_code
_entity_poly.pdbx_strand_id
1 'polypeptide(L)'
;MGLLKFADRLPQCSRCRGDLIMSGVAPQNDEHGRPIHLELCPTCDTGDTDRPAAGLFVQWFADGGGHDESRAQEGAHLLMEWTKECMAAHGWYLQDAPPDRS
;
A
#
# COMPACT_ATOMS: atom_id res chain seq x y z
N MET A 1 -10.76 21.27 -12.86
CA MET A 1 -10.88 19.85 -12.48
C MET A 1 -10.11 19.02 -13.49
N GLY A 2 -8.94 18.49 -13.11
CA GLY A 2 -8.15 17.63 -13.98
C GLY A 2 -8.80 16.26 -14.10
N LEU A 3 -8.89 15.73 -15.33
CA LEU A 3 -9.32 14.36 -15.56
C LEU A 3 -8.40 13.39 -14.80
N LEU A 4 -8.97 12.61 -13.89
CA LEU A 4 -8.36 11.39 -13.37
C LEU A 4 -8.17 10.45 -14.57
N LYS A 5 -6.96 10.41 -15.13
CA LYS A 5 -6.59 9.40 -16.12
C LYS A 5 -6.32 8.10 -15.38
N PHE A 6 -7.29 7.20 -15.40
CA PHE A 6 -7.06 5.81 -14.99
C PHE A 6 -6.13 5.18 -16.03
N ALA A 7 -4.92 4.78 -15.62
CA ALA A 7 -4.04 4.02 -16.49
C ALA A 7 -4.53 2.56 -16.54
N ASP A 8 -4.67 1.99 -17.73
CA ASP A 8 -5.12 0.60 -17.92
C ASP A 8 -4.15 -0.44 -17.34
N ARG A 9 -2.94 0.00 -16.93
CA ARG A 9 -1.91 -0.84 -16.32
C ARG A 9 -1.24 -0.10 -15.18
N LEU A 10 -0.97 -0.86 -14.12
CA LEU A 10 -0.11 -0.41 -13.04
C LEU A 10 1.31 -0.17 -13.58
N PRO A 11 2.07 0.77 -12.98
CA PRO A 11 3.48 0.92 -13.28
C PRO A 11 4.25 -0.36 -12.89
N GLN A 12 5.45 -0.52 -13.44
CA GLN A 12 6.39 -1.55 -12.99
C GLN A 12 6.99 -1.15 -11.64
N CYS A 13 7.26 -2.15 -10.80
CA CYS A 13 7.92 -1.93 -9.51
C CYS A 13 9.24 -1.19 -9.69
N SER A 14 9.43 -0.12 -8.92
CA SER A 14 10.66 0.67 -8.92
C SER A 14 11.89 -0.14 -8.49
N ARG A 15 11.72 -1.15 -7.63
CA ARG A 15 12.79 -2.01 -7.08
C ARG A 15 13.26 -3.09 -8.06
N CYS A 16 12.33 -3.89 -8.60
CA CYS A 16 12.68 -5.07 -9.41
C CYS A 16 12.18 -5.03 -10.85
N ARG A 17 11.47 -3.98 -11.27
CA ARG A 17 10.81 -3.84 -12.59
C ARG A 17 9.71 -4.88 -12.88
N GLY A 18 9.34 -5.70 -11.90
CA GLY A 18 8.24 -6.66 -12.01
C GLY A 18 6.86 -6.00 -11.92
N ASP A 19 5.83 -6.81 -12.09
CA ASP A 19 4.45 -6.37 -11.98
C ASP A 19 4.08 -6.06 -10.52
N LEU A 20 3.29 -5.00 -10.33
CA LEU A 20 2.74 -4.62 -9.04
C LEU A 20 1.36 -5.25 -8.86
N ILE A 21 1.04 -5.65 -7.63
CA ILE A 21 -0.35 -5.93 -7.24
C ILE A 21 -1.11 -4.62 -7.10
N MET A 22 -0.46 -3.59 -6.54
CA MET A 22 -1.06 -2.30 -6.29
C MET A 22 -0.02 -1.18 -6.33
N SER A 23 -0.45 -0.01 -6.78
CA SER A 23 0.31 1.23 -6.72
C SER A 23 -0.59 2.36 -6.21
N GLY A 24 -0.03 3.19 -5.35
CA GLY A 24 -0.65 4.41 -4.85
C GLY A 24 0.34 5.57 -4.83
N VAL A 25 -0.18 6.76 -4.59
CA VAL A 25 0.61 7.95 -4.27
C VAL A 25 0.10 8.45 -2.93
N ALA A 26 1.02 8.68 -1.98
CA ALA A 26 0.64 9.20 -0.68
C ALA A 26 0.02 10.60 -0.83
N PRO A 27 -0.88 11.02 0.08
CA PRO A 27 -1.43 12.38 0.07
C PRO A 27 -0.37 13.48 0.24
N GLN A 28 0.81 13.12 0.76
CA GLN A 28 1.91 14.02 1.09
C GLN A 28 3.12 13.74 0.19
N ASN A 29 3.89 14.79 -0.08
CA ASN A 29 5.16 14.70 -0.78
C ASN A 29 6.31 14.42 0.19
N ASP A 30 7.43 13.92 -0.34
CA ASP A 30 8.67 13.76 0.42
C ASP A 30 9.30 15.10 0.83
N GLU A 31 10.43 15.04 1.54
CA GLU A 31 11.16 16.23 2.03
C GLU A 31 11.62 17.19 0.91
N HIS A 32 11.66 16.72 -0.34
CA HIS A 32 12.03 17.50 -1.52
C HIS A 32 10.80 17.97 -2.33
N GLY A 33 9.59 17.73 -1.84
CA GLY A 33 8.35 18.08 -2.53
C GLY A 33 7.98 17.14 -3.69
N ARG A 34 8.55 15.93 -3.74
CA ARG A 34 8.22 14.92 -4.76
C ARG A 34 7.11 13.98 -4.28
N PRO A 35 6.24 13.47 -5.18
CA PRO A 35 5.23 12.49 -4.80
C PRO A 35 5.84 11.24 -4.19
N ILE A 36 5.30 10.79 -3.06
CA ILE A 36 5.68 9.52 -2.44
C ILE A 36 4.88 8.40 -3.11
N HIS A 37 5.57 7.47 -3.76
CA HIS A 37 4.96 6.32 -4.40
C HIS A 37 4.87 5.14 -3.42
N LEU A 38 3.68 4.58 -3.31
CA LEU A 38 3.41 3.37 -2.54
C LEU A 38 3.31 2.22 -3.53
N GLU A 39 4.09 1.17 -3.34
CA GLU A 39 4.15 0.02 -4.25
C GLU A 39 4.02 -1.26 -3.45
N LEU A 40 3.09 -2.14 -3.87
CA LEU A 40 2.97 -3.50 -3.36
C LEU A 40 3.45 -4.47 -4.44
N CYS A 41 4.64 -5.03 -4.24
CA CYS A 41 5.31 -5.90 -5.20
C CYS A 41 5.42 -7.33 -4.65
N PRO A 42 4.84 -8.34 -5.29
CA PRO A 42 4.93 -9.71 -4.81
C PRO A 42 6.37 -10.21 -4.76
N THR A 43 7.21 -9.83 -5.72
CA THR A 43 8.61 -10.29 -5.75
C THR A 43 9.46 -9.70 -4.63
N CYS A 44 9.23 -8.43 -4.29
CA CYS A 44 10.07 -7.73 -3.33
C CYS A 44 9.56 -7.83 -1.90
N ASP A 45 8.24 -7.87 -1.69
CA ASP A 45 7.64 -7.81 -0.35
C ASP A 45 7.36 -9.20 0.24
N THR A 46 7.35 -10.26 -0.58
CA THR A 46 7.23 -11.63 -0.05
C THR A 46 8.45 -11.98 0.79
N GLY A 47 8.23 -12.19 2.09
CA GLY A 47 9.26 -12.60 3.04
C GLY A 47 10.21 -11.50 3.47
N ASP A 48 9.93 -10.24 3.12
CA ASP A 48 10.71 -9.08 3.58
C ASP A 48 10.41 -8.81 5.06
N THR A 49 11.38 -9.10 5.93
CA THR A 49 11.24 -8.95 7.38
C THR A 49 11.20 -7.49 7.83
N ASP A 50 11.69 -6.57 6.99
CA ASP A 50 11.65 -5.13 7.26
C ASP A 50 10.31 -4.52 6.81
N ARG A 51 9.49 -5.29 6.07
CA ARG A 51 8.18 -4.89 5.55
C ARG A 51 7.07 -5.91 5.84
N PRO A 52 6.83 -6.26 7.12
CA PRO A 52 5.88 -7.31 7.49
C PRO A 52 4.44 -7.04 7.02
N ALA A 53 3.97 -5.79 6.99
CA ALA A 53 2.61 -5.48 6.58
C ALA A 53 2.43 -5.69 5.06
N ALA A 54 3.39 -5.25 4.25
CA ALA A 54 3.41 -5.54 2.82
C ALA A 54 3.42 -7.05 2.53
N GLY A 55 4.25 -7.81 3.23
CA GLY A 55 4.33 -9.26 3.06
C GLY A 55 3.01 -9.99 3.37
N LEU A 56 2.36 -9.63 4.48
CA LEU A 56 1.04 -10.18 4.83
C LEU A 56 -0.03 -9.81 3.80
N PHE A 57 0.03 -8.59 3.27
CA PHE A 57 -0.96 -8.15 2.29
C PHE A 57 -0.76 -8.84 0.93
N VAL A 58 0.48 -9.07 0.50
CA VAL A 58 0.78 -9.91 -0.66
C VAL A 58 0.23 -11.32 -0.46
N GLN A 59 0.44 -11.92 0.72
CA GLN A 59 -0.07 -13.27 1.01
C GLN A 59 -1.60 -13.33 0.94
N TRP A 60 -2.29 -12.31 1.47
CA TRP A 60 -3.74 -12.22 1.39
C TRP A 60 -4.27 -12.26 -0.06
N PHE A 61 -3.62 -11.55 -0.98
CA PHE A 61 -3.94 -11.63 -2.41
C PHE A 61 -3.62 -13.02 -3.00
N ALA A 62 -2.47 -13.61 -2.63
CA ALA A 62 -2.07 -14.94 -3.09
C ALA A 62 -3.06 -16.04 -2.64
N ASP A 63 -3.66 -15.86 -1.46
CA ASP A 63 -4.70 -16.75 -0.91
C ASP A 63 -6.10 -16.46 -1.47
N GLY A 64 -6.22 -15.62 -2.51
CA GLY A 64 -7.47 -15.31 -3.18
C GLY A 64 -8.36 -14.30 -2.45
N GLY A 65 -7.85 -13.59 -1.44
CA GLY A 65 -8.63 -12.63 -0.64
C GLY A 65 -9.31 -11.54 -1.49
N GLY A 66 -8.67 -11.10 -2.57
CA GLY A 66 -9.24 -10.12 -3.52
C GLY A 66 -10.48 -10.60 -4.28
N HIS A 67 -10.82 -11.88 -4.18
CA HIS A 67 -11.99 -12.50 -4.80
C HIS A 67 -13.00 -13.04 -3.78
N ASP A 68 -12.76 -12.86 -2.48
CA ASP A 68 -13.60 -13.34 -1.38
C ASP A 68 -14.16 -12.16 -0.57
N GLU A 69 -15.43 -11.83 -0.81
CA GLU A 69 -16.11 -10.74 -0.11
C GLU A 69 -16.14 -10.93 1.43
N SER A 70 -16.13 -12.17 1.91
CA SER A 70 -16.12 -12.43 3.36
C SER A 70 -14.82 -11.97 4.02
N ARG A 71 -13.75 -11.83 3.23
CA ARG A 71 -12.44 -11.35 3.66
C ARG A 71 -12.22 -9.87 3.37
N ALA A 72 -13.23 -9.13 2.90
CA ALA A 72 -13.09 -7.71 2.59
C ALA A 72 -12.62 -6.88 3.81
N GLN A 73 -13.11 -7.21 5.02
CA GLN A 73 -12.69 -6.51 6.24
C GLN A 73 -11.23 -6.77 6.59
N GLU A 74 -10.75 -8.00 6.39
CA GLU A 74 -9.33 -8.37 6.54
C GLU A 74 -8.47 -7.61 5.52
N GLY A 75 -8.90 -7.58 4.25
CA GLY A 75 -8.22 -6.85 3.18
C GLY A 75 -8.15 -5.34 3.46
N ALA A 76 -9.24 -4.73 3.96
CA ALA A 76 -9.26 -3.33 4.35
C ALA A 76 -8.31 -3.03 5.51
N HIS A 77 -8.21 -3.93 6.49
CA HIS A 77 -7.25 -3.81 7.58
C HIS A 77 -5.80 -3.90 7.08
N LEU A 78 -5.48 -4.90 6.25
CA LEU A 78 -4.15 -5.08 5.66
C LEU A 78 -3.74 -3.90 4.77
N LEU A 79 -4.68 -3.34 3.99
CA LEU A 79 -4.47 -2.13 3.22
C LEU A 79 -4.05 -0.95 4.12
N MET A 80 -4.70 -0.78 5.26
CA MET A 80 -4.39 0.29 6.20
C MET A 80 -3.01 0.10 6.83
N GLU A 81 -2.69 -1.10 7.31
CA GLU A 81 -1.38 -1.39 7.90
C GLU A 81 -0.23 -1.27 6.90
N TRP A 82 -0.42 -1.75 5.65
CA TRP A 82 0.53 -1.52 4.56
C TRP A 82 0.73 -0.03 4.25
N THR A 83 -0.35 0.75 4.26
CA THR A 83 -0.27 2.20 4.04
C THR A 83 0.54 2.88 5.15
N LYS A 84 0.26 2.53 6.42
CA LYS A 84 1.01 3.03 7.58
C LYS A 84 2.49 2.67 7.50
N GLU A 85 2.81 1.42 7.16
CA GLU A 85 4.19 0.95 6.98
C GLU A 85 4.92 1.75 5.90
N CYS A 86 4.27 1.96 4.75
CA CYS A 86 4.86 2.78 3.69
C CYS A 86 5.08 4.22 4.14
N MET A 87 4.13 4.82 4.86
CA MET A 87 4.30 6.17 5.41
C MET A 87 5.45 6.25 6.43
N ALA A 88 5.56 5.26 7.31
CA ALA A 88 6.59 5.19 8.34
C ALA A 88 8.01 5.13 7.74
N ALA A 89 8.17 4.43 6.61
CA ALA A 89 9.44 4.41 5.86
C ALA A 89 9.90 5.79 5.38
N HIS A 90 8.99 6.76 5.28
CA HIS A 90 9.28 8.15 4.95
C HIS A 90 9.32 9.08 6.17
N GLY A 91 9.16 8.55 7.40
CA GLY A 91 9.11 9.33 8.64
C GLY A 91 7.74 9.89 9.01
N TRP A 92 6.66 9.38 8.42
CA TRP A 92 5.30 9.89 8.61
C TRP A 92 4.46 8.82 9.30
N TYR A 93 3.68 9.24 10.28
CA TYR A 93 2.79 8.33 11.00
C TYR A 93 1.36 8.82 10.84
N LEU A 94 0.49 7.95 10.33
CA LEU A 94 -0.93 8.22 10.33
C LEU A 94 -1.37 8.33 11.79
N GLN A 95 -1.88 9.50 12.20
CA GLN A 95 -2.54 9.61 13.50
C GLN A 95 -3.77 8.72 13.47
N ASP A 96 -3.83 7.74 14.37
CA ASP A 96 -5.09 7.07 14.66
C ASP A 96 -6.11 8.16 15.01
N ALA A 97 -7.34 8.04 14.49
CA ALA A 97 -8.37 9.01 14.79
C ALA A 97 -8.40 9.28 16.30
N PRO A 98 -8.45 10.55 16.76
CA PRO A 98 -8.55 10.82 18.19
C PRO A 98 -9.74 10.02 18.73
N PRO A 99 -9.61 9.38 19.92
CA PRO A 99 -10.74 8.65 20.49
C PRO A 99 -11.92 9.60 20.52
N ASP A 100 -13.06 9.13 20.01
CA ASP A 100 -14.32 9.86 20.04
C ASP A 100 -14.46 10.49 21.42
N ARG A 101 -14.41 11.83 21.47
CA ARG A 101 -14.72 12.56 22.70
C ARG A 101 -16.24 12.52 22.84
N SER A 102 -16.72 11.41 23.40
CA SER A 102 -18.06 11.27 23.99
C SER A 102 -18.25 12.27 25.12
#